data_AF-A0AA37LQZ6-F1
#
_entry.id   AF-A0AA37LQZ6-F1
#
_cell.length_a   1.000
_cell.length_b   1.000
_cell.length_c   1.000
_cell.angle_alpha   90.00
_cell.angle_beta   90.00
_cell.angle_gamma   90.00
#
_symmetry.space_group_name_H-M   'P 1'
#
loop_
_entity.id
_entity.type
_entity.pdbx_description
1 polymer ?
#
loop_
_entity_poly.entity_id
_entity_poly.type
_entity_poly.pdbx_seq_one_letter_code
_entity_poly.pdbx_strand_id
1 'polypeptide(L)'
;MHGSGRVRIGPATPVAEVSYRHRQAVTEGTDPNDIQIGLAIARQQVRIGQSMHICEPGEGSHSISNWSAAWKDVDFGPALADPERKDTAAPPQMMVLGEGGEVKQPARYVSYVLCKTEEGYWCTTGHTTKSIKPLKELLRTDPSLENF
;
A
#
# COMPACT_ATOMS: atom_id res chain seq x y z
N MET A 1 -3.27 9.17 9.53
CA MET A 1 -4.69 8.83 9.34
C MET A 1 -4.77 7.33 9.13
N HIS A 2 -5.60 6.64 9.91
CA HIS A 2 -5.79 5.19 9.82
C HIS A 2 -7.29 4.94 9.78
N GLY A 3 -7.74 4.20 8.76
CA GLY A 3 -9.11 3.73 8.64
C GLY A 3 -9.10 2.22 8.50
N SER A 4 -10.09 1.56 9.10
CA SER A 4 -10.28 0.12 8.95
C SER A 4 -11.73 -0.15 8.56
N GLY A 5 -11.94 -1.19 7.76
CA GLY A 5 -13.26 -1.58 7.30
C GLY A 5 -13.29 -3.07 7.06
N ARG A 6 -14.46 -3.68 7.28
CA ARG A 6 -14.70 -5.10 7.00
C ARG A 6 -15.47 -5.23 5.71
N VAL A 7 -14.98 -6.06 4.82
CA VAL A 7 -15.62 -6.37 3.53
C VAL A 7 -15.69 -7.87 3.37
N ARG A 8 -16.88 -8.37 3.02
CA ARG A 8 -17.04 -9.78 2.67
C ARG A 8 -16.56 -9.99 1.24
N ILE A 9 -15.40 -10.60 1.08
CA ILE A 9 -14.82 -10.88 -0.22
C ILE A 9 -15.17 -12.32 -0.63
N GLY A 10 -15.84 -12.45 -1.77
CA GLY A 10 -16.08 -13.72 -2.45
C GLY A 10 -15.82 -13.58 -3.96
N PRO A 11 -15.92 -14.68 -4.73
CA PRO A 11 -15.62 -14.66 -6.17
C PRO A 11 -16.44 -13.67 -7.00
N ALA A 12 -17.62 -13.27 -6.50
CA ALA A 12 -18.53 -12.35 -7.17
C ALA A 12 -18.55 -10.94 -6.57
N THR A 13 -17.73 -10.65 -5.54
CA THR A 13 -17.69 -9.32 -4.93
C THR A 13 -17.10 -8.32 -5.93
N PRO A 14 -17.85 -7.29 -6.35
CA PRO A 14 -17.33 -6.30 -7.29
C PRO A 14 -16.21 -5.47 -6.66
N VAL A 15 -15.15 -5.17 -7.43
CA VAL A 15 -14.07 -4.28 -6.99
C VAL A 15 -14.60 -2.92 -6.53
N ALA A 16 -15.63 -2.40 -7.21
CA ALA A 16 -16.29 -1.15 -6.84
C ALA A 16 -16.85 -1.16 -5.40
N GLU A 17 -17.34 -2.30 -4.91
CA GLU A 17 -17.82 -2.43 -3.53
C GLU A 17 -16.65 -2.30 -2.53
N VAL A 18 -15.53 -2.98 -2.82
CA VAL A 18 -14.31 -2.89 -2.00
C VAL A 18 -13.80 -1.44 -1.98
N SER A 19 -13.75 -0.78 -3.13
CA SER A 19 -13.34 0.62 -3.26
C SER A 19 -14.25 1.58 -2.50
N TYR A 20 -15.57 1.37 -2.57
CA TYR A 20 -16.53 2.17 -1.83
C TYR A 20 -16.33 2.05 -0.32
N ARG A 21 -16.20 0.82 0.19
CA ARG A 21 -15.95 0.56 1.62
C ARG A 21 -14.62 1.14 2.08
N HIS A 22 -13.58 1.03 1.27
CA HIS A 22 -12.30 1.67 1.55
C HIS A 22 -12.45 3.20 1.65
N ARG A 23 -13.18 3.83 0.74
CA ARG A 23 -13.43 5.28 0.77
C ARG A 23 -14.20 5.71 2.01
N GLN A 24 -15.20 4.94 2.43
CA GLN A 24 -15.93 5.19 3.68
C GLN A 24 -14.98 5.15 4.88
N ALA A 25 -14.20 4.07 5.02
CA ALA A 25 -13.26 3.91 6.14
C ALA A 25 -12.19 5.02 6.20
N VAL A 26 -11.70 5.48 5.03
CA VAL A 26 -10.79 6.63 4.97
C VAL A 26 -11.49 7.91 5.43
N THR A 27 -12.72 8.14 4.97
CA THR A 27 -13.49 9.35 5.31
C THR A 27 -13.79 9.40 6.80
N GLU A 28 -14.25 8.28 7.38
CA GLU A 28 -14.49 8.13 8.82
C GLU A 28 -13.19 8.33 9.61
N GLY A 29 -12.08 7.72 9.17
CA GLY A 29 -10.77 7.91 9.81
C GLY A 29 -10.19 9.33 9.73
N THR A 30 -10.85 10.26 9.03
CA THR A 30 -10.51 11.70 9.04
C THR A 30 -11.20 12.48 10.15
N ASP A 31 -12.21 11.92 10.80
CA ASP A 31 -12.91 12.57 11.91
C ASP A 31 -11.94 12.78 13.08
N PRO A 32 -11.82 14.02 13.62
CA PRO A 32 -10.93 14.32 14.74
C PRO A 32 -11.16 13.42 15.97
N ASN A 33 -12.41 13.03 16.25
CA ASN A 33 -12.74 12.16 17.38
C ASN A 33 -12.20 10.75 17.15
N ASP A 34 -12.39 10.21 15.95
CA ASP A 34 -11.89 8.88 15.57
C ASP A 34 -10.36 8.83 15.59
N ILE A 35 -9.70 9.93 15.20
CA ILE A 35 -8.23 10.06 15.32
C ILE A 35 -7.79 9.96 16.78
N GLN A 36 -8.47 10.64 17.72
CA GLN A 36 -8.11 10.58 19.14
C GLN A 36 -8.31 9.18 19.73
N ILE A 37 -9.43 8.54 19.38
CA ILE A 37 -9.72 7.16 19.80
C ILE A 37 -8.66 6.21 19.24
N GLY A 38 -8.35 6.30 17.95
CA GLY A 38 -7.34 5.50 17.29
C GLY A 38 -5.96 5.66 17.92
N LEU A 39 -5.56 6.89 18.28
CA LEU A 39 -4.30 7.17 18.97
C LEU A 39 -4.25 6.54 20.37
N ALA A 40 -5.36 6.60 21.12
CA ALA A 40 -5.46 5.96 22.44
C ALA A 40 -5.33 4.43 22.34
N ILE A 41 -6.00 3.82 21.36
CA ILE A 41 -5.90 2.38 21.07
C ILE A 41 -4.47 2.00 20.70
N ALA A 42 -3.85 2.72 19.76
CA ALA A 42 -2.48 2.45 19.33
C ALA A 42 -1.47 2.53 20.49
N ARG A 43 -1.61 3.54 21.37
CA ARG A 43 -0.78 3.66 22.58
C ARG A 43 -0.95 2.46 23.51
N GLN A 44 -2.19 2.00 23.71
CA GLN A 44 -2.45 0.83 24.56
C GLN A 44 -1.92 -0.46 23.92
N GLN A 45 -2.06 -0.64 22.60
CA GLN A 45 -1.50 -1.78 21.87
C GLN A 45 0.02 -1.86 22.05
N VAL A 46 0.73 -0.75 21.86
CA VAL A 46 2.18 -0.67 22.10
C VAL A 46 2.51 -1.03 23.55
N ARG A 47 1.77 -0.48 24.52
CA ARG A 47 1.99 -0.76 25.95
C ARG A 47 1.89 -2.24 26.31
N ILE A 48 1.01 -2.99 25.66
CA ILE A 48 0.80 -4.43 25.92
C ILE A 48 1.52 -5.34 24.91
N GLY A 49 2.32 -4.78 24.00
CA GLY A 49 3.03 -5.55 22.96
C GLY A 49 2.11 -6.21 21.93
N GLN A 50 0.91 -5.65 21.70
CA GLN A 50 -0.04 -6.17 20.72
C GLN A 50 0.19 -5.57 19.32
N SER A 51 0.13 -6.42 18.29
CA SER A 51 0.22 -6.01 16.89
C SER A 51 -1.06 -5.32 16.40
N MET A 52 -0.94 -4.45 15.38
CA MET A 52 -2.06 -3.73 14.76
C MET A 52 -2.98 -4.62 13.91
N HIS A 53 -2.54 -5.80 13.46
CA HIS A 53 -3.36 -6.70 12.63
C HIS A 53 -4.24 -7.60 13.51
N ILE A 54 -5.29 -7.02 14.11
CA ILE A 54 -6.27 -7.76 14.91
C ILE A 54 -7.44 -8.15 14.03
N CYS A 55 -7.69 -9.46 13.88
CA CYS A 55 -8.79 -10.03 13.12
C CYS A 55 -9.53 -11.05 13.97
N GLU A 56 -10.83 -11.21 13.72
CA GLU A 56 -11.61 -12.29 14.33
C GLU A 56 -11.26 -13.65 13.69
N PRO A 57 -11.52 -14.77 14.38
CA PRO A 57 -11.34 -16.10 13.79
C PRO A 57 -12.08 -16.24 12.46
N GLY A 58 -11.33 -16.56 11.40
CA GLY A 58 -11.87 -16.69 10.04
C GLY A 58 -11.79 -15.42 9.19
N GLU A 59 -11.39 -14.28 9.76
CA GLU A 59 -11.10 -13.06 9.01
C GLU A 59 -9.66 -13.02 8.50
N GLY A 60 -9.46 -12.40 7.33
CA GLY A 60 -8.15 -12.02 6.82
C GLY A 60 -7.91 -10.53 7.03
N SER A 61 -6.69 -10.16 7.44
CA SER A 61 -6.26 -8.76 7.44
C SER A 61 -5.60 -8.43 6.10
N HIS A 62 -5.79 -7.22 5.59
CA HIS A 62 -4.92 -6.63 4.59
C HIS A 62 -4.79 -5.13 4.88
N SER A 63 -3.57 -4.63 4.97
CA SER A 63 -3.27 -3.22 5.24
C SER A 63 -2.70 -2.55 4.01
N ILE A 64 -3.13 -1.32 3.77
CA ILE A 64 -2.64 -0.49 2.67
C ILE A 64 -2.12 0.80 3.28
N SER A 65 -0.89 1.17 2.92
CA SER A 65 -0.32 2.47 3.26
C SER A 65 0.00 3.23 1.98
N ASN A 66 -0.45 4.48 1.89
CA ASN A 66 -0.29 5.30 0.70
C ASN A 66 0.66 6.47 0.99
N TRP A 67 1.80 6.43 0.32
CA TRP A 67 2.89 7.42 0.36
C TRP A 67 2.98 8.25 -0.91
N SER A 68 2.09 8.05 -1.89
CA SER A 68 2.15 8.75 -3.18
C SER A 68 2.15 10.27 -3.06
N ALA A 69 1.52 10.82 -2.02
CA ALA A 69 1.51 12.25 -1.74
C ALA A 69 2.68 12.72 -0.84
N ALA A 70 3.43 11.81 -0.23
CA ALA A 70 4.51 12.16 0.69
C ALA A 70 5.67 12.90 -0.01
N TRP A 71 5.79 12.70 -1.33
CA TRP A 71 6.85 13.26 -2.16
C TRP A 71 6.42 14.49 -2.94
N LYS A 72 5.19 14.97 -2.70
CA LYS A 72 4.68 16.14 -3.38
C LYS A 72 5.59 17.34 -3.09
N ASP A 73 5.97 18.05 -4.15
CA ASP A 73 6.82 19.26 -4.09
C ASP A 73 8.28 18.99 -3.65
N VAL A 74 8.73 17.73 -3.63
CA VAL A 74 10.15 17.37 -3.43
C VAL A 74 10.86 17.31 -4.77
N ASP A 75 11.95 18.08 -4.93
CA ASP A 75 12.81 18.01 -6.10
C ASP A 75 13.85 16.89 -5.96
N PHE A 76 13.74 15.88 -6.81
CA PHE A 76 14.68 14.76 -6.88
C PHE A 76 15.74 14.92 -7.99
N GLY A 77 15.75 16.03 -8.71
CA GLY A 77 16.76 16.34 -9.74
C GLY A 77 18.20 16.04 -9.31
N PRO A 78 18.63 16.43 -8.08
CA PRO A 78 19.97 16.11 -7.58
C PRO A 78 20.24 14.61 -7.40
N ALA A 79 19.24 13.81 -7.04
CA ALA A 79 19.39 12.36 -6.88
C ALA A 79 19.45 11.62 -8.23
N LEU A 80 18.95 12.25 -9.29
CA LEU A 80 19.02 11.74 -10.66
C LEU A 80 20.32 12.15 -11.37
N ALA A 81 21.08 13.07 -10.78
CA ALA A 81 22.41 13.45 -11.24
C ALA A 81 23.40 12.33 -10.89
N ASP A 82 23.59 11.40 -11.81
CA ASP A 82 24.59 10.35 -11.69
C ASP A 82 25.89 10.81 -12.37
N PRO A 83 26.96 11.09 -11.61
CA PRO A 83 28.23 11.55 -12.16
C PRO A 83 28.96 10.48 -12.99
N GLU A 84 28.56 9.21 -12.90
CA GLU A 84 29.12 8.11 -13.71
C GLU A 84 28.26 7.76 -14.94
N ARG A 85 27.08 8.39 -15.09
CA ARG A 85 26.21 8.21 -16.24
C ARG A 85 26.83 8.90 -17.45
N LYS A 86 27.36 8.12 -18.39
CA LYS A 86 27.81 8.64 -19.69
C LYS A 86 26.64 9.38 -20.36
N ASP A 87 26.89 10.61 -20.81
CA ASP A 87 25.96 11.65 -21.30
C ASP A 87 24.92 11.25 -22.38
N THR A 88 24.86 9.98 -22.78
CA THR A 88 23.98 9.46 -23.83
C THR A 88 22.72 8.75 -23.30
N ALA A 89 22.58 8.52 -21.99
CA ALA A 89 21.41 7.87 -21.42
C ALA A 89 20.29 8.87 -21.11
N ALA A 90 19.08 8.62 -21.61
CA ALA A 90 17.91 9.43 -21.28
C ALA A 90 17.74 9.57 -19.75
N PRO A 91 17.31 10.75 -19.25
CA PRO A 91 17.05 10.94 -17.82
C PRO A 91 16.09 9.85 -17.30
N PRO A 92 16.24 9.39 -16.04
CA PRO A 92 15.40 8.32 -15.53
C PRO A 92 13.94 8.75 -15.59
N GLN A 93 13.09 7.93 -16.19
CA GLN A 93 11.66 8.23 -16.34
C GLN A 93 10.90 8.19 -15.01
N MET A 94 11.44 7.48 -14.02
CA MET A 94 10.82 7.29 -12.71
C MET A 94 11.88 7.19 -11.62
N MET A 95 11.62 7.82 -10.48
CA MET A 95 12.32 7.56 -9.23
C MET A 95 11.41 6.79 -8.29
N VAL A 96 11.84 5.60 -7.89
CA VAL A 96 11.13 4.76 -6.92
C VAL A 96 11.88 4.79 -5.60
N LEU A 97 11.24 5.33 -4.57
CA LEU A 97 11.74 5.20 -3.21
C LEU A 97 11.27 3.85 -2.66
N GLY A 98 12.18 2.88 -2.66
CA GLY A 98 11.92 1.56 -2.10
C GLY A 98 11.70 1.61 -0.59
N GLU A 99 11.17 0.53 -0.04
CA GLU A 99 11.11 0.33 1.40
C GLU A 99 12.29 -0.50 1.91
N GLY A 100 12.81 -0.14 3.08
CA GLY A 100 13.68 -1.00 3.88
C GLY A 100 12.85 -1.69 4.96
N GLY A 101 13.18 -2.93 5.28
CA GLY A 101 12.51 -3.70 6.34
C GLY A 101 13.50 -4.40 7.25
N GLU A 102 13.10 -4.64 8.50
CA GLU A 102 13.91 -5.42 9.42
C GLU A 102 13.87 -6.92 9.05
N VAL A 103 14.99 -7.62 9.29
CA VAL A 103 15.06 -9.07 9.11
C VAL A 103 14.02 -9.72 10.04
N LYS A 104 13.10 -10.50 9.45
CA LYS A 104 11.93 -11.17 10.10
C LYS A 104 10.67 -10.32 10.23
N GLN A 105 10.61 -9.12 9.66
CA GLN A 105 9.34 -8.40 9.54
C GLN A 105 8.44 -9.09 8.50
N PRO A 106 7.24 -9.57 8.87
CA PRO A 106 6.36 -10.20 7.89
C PRO A 106 5.83 -9.14 6.92
N ALA A 107 6.28 -9.15 5.67
CA ALA A 107 5.70 -8.32 4.61
C ALA A 107 4.36 -8.86 4.08
N ARG A 108 3.81 -9.92 4.67
CA ARG A 108 2.55 -10.52 4.20
C ARG A 108 1.38 -9.63 4.59
N TYR A 109 0.37 -9.57 3.72
CA TYR A 109 -0.89 -8.84 3.97
C TYR A 109 -0.74 -7.31 4.02
N VAL A 110 0.35 -6.78 3.46
CA VAL A 110 0.55 -5.34 3.33
C VAL A 110 0.73 -4.96 1.87
N SER A 111 0.29 -3.76 1.53
CA SER A 111 0.57 -3.11 0.26
C SER A 111 0.96 -1.66 0.51
N TYR A 112 1.99 -1.20 -0.18
CA TYR A 112 2.44 0.17 -0.13
C TYR A 112 2.28 0.80 -1.50
N VAL A 113 1.57 1.93 -1.55
CA VAL A 113 1.54 2.79 -2.73
C VAL A 113 2.65 3.82 -2.54
N LEU A 114 3.79 3.64 -3.20
CA LEU A 114 5.01 4.38 -2.88
C LEU A 114 5.08 5.71 -3.61
N CYS A 115 4.87 5.73 -4.92
CA CYS A 115 4.89 6.97 -5.71
C CYS A 115 3.79 6.97 -6.78
N LYS A 116 3.43 8.18 -7.21
CA LYS A 116 2.56 8.43 -8.36
C LYS A 116 3.40 9.06 -9.48
N THR A 117 3.27 8.54 -10.69
CA THR A 117 3.90 9.05 -11.90
C THR A 117 2.83 9.43 -12.93
N GLU A 118 3.25 9.97 -14.08
CA GLU A 118 2.34 10.20 -15.21
C GLU A 118 1.73 8.90 -15.76
N GLU A 119 2.46 7.78 -15.62
CA GLU A 119 2.05 6.45 -16.10
C GLU A 119 1.22 5.66 -15.09
N GLY A 120 1.11 6.11 -13.83
CA GLY A 120 0.30 5.43 -12.82
C GLY A 120 0.88 5.47 -11.42
N TYR A 121 0.77 4.35 -10.69
CA TYR A 121 1.26 4.23 -9.31
C TYR A 121 2.26 3.08 -9.20
N TRP A 122 3.34 3.30 -8.47
CA TRP A 122 4.24 2.24 -8.07
C TRP A 122 3.77 1.63 -6.74
N CYS A 123 3.47 0.33 -6.77
CA CYS A 123 2.97 -0.40 -5.62
C CYS A 123 3.89 -1.57 -5.25
N THR A 124 4.16 -1.76 -3.96
CA THR A 124 4.79 -2.98 -3.43
C THR A 124 3.78 -3.77 -2.62
N THR A 125 3.78 -5.09 -2.80
CA THR A 125 2.87 -6.00 -2.10
C THR A 125 3.64 -7.24 -1.67
N GLY A 126 3.46 -7.67 -0.43
CA GLY A 126 4.14 -8.87 0.04
C GLY A 126 3.28 -10.12 -0.10
N HIS A 127 3.88 -11.15 -0.71
CA HIS A 127 3.22 -12.41 -1.04
C HIS A 127 4.04 -13.60 -0.58
N THR A 128 3.34 -14.69 -0.28
CA THR A 128 3.98 -16.01 -0.19
C THR A 128 4.29 -16.53 -1.59
N THR A 129 5.21 -17.51 -1.68
CA THR A 129 5.47 -18.25 -2.93
C THR A 129 4.20 -18.92 -3.48
N LYS A 130 3.26 -19.29 -2.62
CA LYS A 130 1.97 -19.86 -3.02
C LYS A 130 1.01 -18.82 -3.58
N SER A 131 0.91 -17.65 -2.95
CA SER A 131 -0.05 -16.61 -3.35
C SER A 131 0.42 -15.77 -4.55
N ILE A 132 1.74 -15.67 -4.79
CA ILE A 132 2.25 -14.89 -5.92
C ILE A 132 1.96 -15.55 -7.27
N LYS A 133 1.91 -16.89 -7.33
CA LYS A 133 1.64 -17.64 -8.57
C LYS A 133 0.27 -17.31 -9.18
N PRO A 134 -0.86 -17.43 -8.46
CA PRO A 134 -2.16 -17.08 -9.03
C PRO A 134 -2.29 -15.58 -9.33
N LEU A 135 -1.62 -14.69 -8.57
CA LEU A 135 -1.59 -13.26 -8.89
C LEU A 135 -0.91 -12.99 -10.25
N LYS A 136 0.26 -13.60 -10.48
CA LYS A 136 0.95 -13.47 -11.77
C LYS A 136 0.11 -14.00 -12.92
N GLU A 137 -0.62 -15.09 -12.70
CA GLU A 137 -1.52 -15.63 -13.71
C GLU A 137 -2.68 -14.67 -13.97
N LEU A 138 -3.31 -14.13 -12.94
CA LEU A 138 -4.38 -13.13 -13.08
C LEU A 138 -3.92 -11.93 -13.91
N LEU A 139 -2.76 -11.34 -13.56
CA LEU A 139 -2.17 -10.21 -14.29
C LEU A 139 -1.90 -10.54 -15.76
N ARG A 140 -1.50 -11.78 -16.06
CA ARG A 140 -1.24 -12.25 -17.43
C ARG A 140 -2.53 -12.49 -18.23
N THR A 141 -3.60 -12.91 -17.56
CA THR A 141 -4.84 -13.34 -18.22
C THR A 141 -5.90 -12.27 -18.31
N ASP A 142 -5.82 -11.25 -17.46
CA ASP A 142 -6.80 -10.16 -17.40
C ASP A 142 -6.21 -8.89 -18.01
N PRO A 143 -6.46 -8.62 -19.31
CA PRO A 143 -5.92 -7.44 -19.99
C PRO A 143 -6.49 -6.12 -19.45
N SER A 144 -7.58 -6.17 -18.66
CA SER A 144 -8.08 -4.97 -17.98
C SER A 144 -7.14 -4.47 -16.88
N LEU A 145 -6.22 -5.31 -16.39
CA LEU A 145 -5.26 -4.96 -15.36
C LEU A 145 -3.94 -4.37 -15.91
N GLU A 146 -3.72 -4.39 -17.23
CA GLU A 146 -2.54 -3.82 -17.87
C GLU A 146 -2.66 -2.32 -18.19
N ASN A 147 -3.88 -1.78 -18.33
CA ASN A 147 -4.14 -0.42 -18.84
C ASN A 147 -5.11 0.38 -17.96
N PHE A 148 -4.86 0.44 -16.64
CA PHE A 148 -5.71 1.18 -15.69
C PHE A 148 -5.28 2.64 -15.48
#